data_AF-A0A941WZT3-F1
#
_entry.id   AF-A0A941WZT3-F1
#
_cell.length_a   1.000
_cell.length_b   1.000
_cell.length_c   1.000
_cell.angle_alpha   90.00
_cell.angle_beta   90.00
_cell.angle_gamma   90.00
#
_symmetry.space_group_name_H-M   'P 1'
#
loop_
_entity.id
_entity.type
_entity.pdbx_description
1 polymer ?
#
loop_
_entity_poly.entity_id
_entity_poly.type
_entity_poly.pdbx_seq_one_letter_code
_entity_poly.pdbx_strand_id
1 'polypeptide(L)'
;MKKPILKGSWHGKDAWKLALKRMLSMLAVTVIYLIAGMLLSFESLWGRLLSCIAVAVLVIYYQYYQGMVRGENDAAFAEIMYTRQEGGRSVEKDDRARCFHPFKGMFAALVGAAPFVAFAVVYAVLTRPITYTLGVLPSWTEALMRQSEFGDALRYYENVGSMGVMDILRVIDRAMILPFVNVFSYTGNDAALLAERLSPLFVLLAPLGYGLGYTQGRKLRDKINTGIKMGDDRKKRRERKARKQRQRSKSPERLI
;
A
#
# COMPACT_ATOMS: atom_id res chain seq x y z
N MET A 1 -5.45 12.84 26.06
CA MET A 1 -4.99 11.96 27.15
C MET A 1 -4.19 10.84 26.53
N LYS A 2 -2.89 10.78 26.81
CA LYS A 2 -2.06 9.62 26.44
C LYS A 2 -2.26 8.56 27.51
N LYS A 3 -2.80 7.40 27.14
CA LYS A 3 -2.88 6.27 28.07
C LYS A 3 -1.55 5.50 28.03
N PRO A 4 -1.08 4.94 29.16
CA PRO A 4 0.03 4.01 29.14
C PRO A 4 -0.34 2.78 28.31
N ILE A 5 0.65 2.27 27.56
CA ILE A 5 0.49 1.09 26.71
C ILE A 5 1.61 0.11 26.97
N LEU A 6 1.29 -1.18 26.94
CA LEU A 6 2.30 -2.21 26.95
C LEU A 6 2.97 -2.27 25.57
N LYS A 7 4.31 -2.16 25.52
CA LYS A 7 5.03 -2.30 24.25
C LYS A 7 5.15 -3.78 23.86
N GLY A 8 4.83 -4.08 22.61
CA GLY A 8 5.03 -5.40 22.01
C GLY A 8 6.37 -5.57 21.34
N SER A 9 6.56 -6.69 20.63
CA SER A 9 7.75 -6.97 19.83
C SER A 9 7.57 -6.49 18.39
N TRP A 10 8.66 -6.02 17.78
CA TRP A 10 8.66 -5.59 16.38
C TRP A 10 8.82 -6.73 15.37
N HIS A 11 9.40 -7.86 15.78
CA HIS A 11 9.69 -9.03 14.94
C HIS A 11 9.03 -10.33 15.44
N GLY A 12 7.98 -10.20 16.26
CA GLY A 12 7.25 -11.36 16.79
C GLY A 12 6.47 -12.13 15.71
N LYS A 13 5.92 -13.30 16.07
CA LYS A 13 5.10 -14.15 15.18
C LYS A 13 3.96 -13.37 14.49
N ASP A 14 3.33 -12.43 15.19
CA ASP A 14 2.27 -11.58 14.63
C ASP A 14 2.78 -10.63 13.54
N ALA A 15 4.03 -10.14 13.66
CA ALA A 15 4.64 -9.28 12.64
C ALA A 15 4.87 -10.05 11.32
N TRP A 16 5.27 -11.32 11.41
CA TRP A 16 5.41 -12.21 10.25
C TRP A 16 4.07 -12.56 9.61
N LYS A 17 3.04 -12.86 10.41
CA LYS A 17 1.67 -13.03 9.91
C LYS A 17 1.16 -11.77 9.22
N LEU A 18 1.49 -10.59 9.76
CA LEU A 18 1.15 -9.32 9.15
C LEU A 18 1.91 -9.11 7.83
N ALA A 19 3.19 -9.47 7.76
CA ALA A 19 3.99 -9.39 6.54
C ALA A 19 3.38 -10.22 5.41
N LEU A 20 2.92 -11.45 5.68
CA LEU A 20 2.21 -12.28 4.69
C LEU A 20 0.94 -11.58 4.18
N LYS A 21 0.16 -10.95 5.08
CA LYS A 21 -1.00 -10.14 4.68
C LYS A 21 -0.62 -8.90 3.88
N ARG A 22 0.60 -8.38 4.03
CA ARG A 22 1.11 -7.24 3.24
C ARG A 22 1.60 -7.69 1.88
N MET A 23 2.19 -8.89 1.77
CA MET A 23 2.52 -9.52 0.50
C MET A 23 1.27 -9.72 -0.38
N LEU A 24 0.17 -10.24 0.19
CA LEU A 24 -1.11 -10.35 -0.54
C LEU A 24 -1.67 -8.98 -0.94
N SER A 25 -1.48 -7.96 -0.08
CA SER A 25 -1.88 -6.60 -0.40
C SER A 25 -1.09 -6.02 -1.58
N MET A 26 0.17 -6.43 -1.78
CA MET A 26 0.96 -6.02 -2.94
C MET A 26 0.39 -6.58 -4.23
N LEU A 27 -0.01 -7.85 -4.25
CA LEU A 27 -0.69 -8.44 -5.41
C LEU A 27 -1.98 -7.67 -5.74
N ALA A 28 -2.78 -7.31 -4.73
CA ALA A 28 -3.96 -6.49 -4.94
C ALA A 28 -3.62 -5.12 -5.54
N VAL A 29 -2.54 -4.47 -5.09
CA VAL A 29 -2.06 -3.20 -5.67
C VAL A 29 -1.65 -3.39 -7.13
N THR A 30 -0.93 -4.46 -7.46
CA THR A 30 -0.57 -4.80 -8.85
C THR A 30 -1.82 -4.93 -9.74
N VAL A 31 -2.85 -5.63 -9.26
CA VAL A 31 -4.12 -5.76 -10.00
C VAL A 31 -4.81 -4.40 -10.17
N ILE A 32 -4.85 -3.56 -9.14
CA ILE A 32 -5.42 -2.21 -9.23
C ILE A 32 -4.65 -1.37 -10.25
N TYR A 33 -3.33 -1.44 -10.25
CA TYR A 33 -2.47 -0.73 -11.20
C TYR A 33 -2.65 -1.22 -12.64
N LEU A 34 -2.82 -2.53 -12.85
CA LEU A 34 -3.19 -3.09 -14.15
C LEU A 34 -4.51 -2.53 -14.66
N ILE A 35 -5.57 -2.63 -13.87
CA ILE A 35 -6.91 -2.17 -14.25
C ILE A 35 -6.90 -0.66 -14.48
N ALA A 36 -6.33 0.11 -13.56
CA ALA A 36 -6.26 1.56 -13.68
C ALA A 36 -5.40 2.00 -14.87
N GLY A 37 -4.27 1.34 -15.12
CA GLY A 37 -3.41 1.64 -16.26
C GLY A 37 -4.08 1.33 -17.60
N MET A 38 -4.89 0.27 -17.68
CA MET A 38 -5.67 -0.04 -18.89
C MET A 38 -6.83 0.95 -19.09
N LEU A 39 -7.57 1.27 -18.03
CA LEU A 39 -8.75 2.15 -18.11
C LEU A 39 -8.39 3.63 -18.31
N LEU A 40 -7.24 4.06 -17.79
CA LEU A 40 -6.81 5.47 -17.77
C LEU A 40 -5.70 5.75 -18.79
N SER A 41 -5.65 4.98 -19.88
CA SER A 41 -4.73 5.21 -21.00
C SER A 41 -5.23 6.34 -21.91
N PHE A 42 -5.19 7.58 -21.40
CA PHE A 42 -5.54 8.76 -22.18
C PHE A 42 -4.59 8.97 -23.36
N GLU A 43 -5.07 9.58 -24.45
CA GLU A 43 -4.20 9.97 -25.58
C GLU A 43 -3.35 11.20 -25.26
N SER A 44 -3.76 12.03 -24.29
CA SER A 44 -3.00 13.20 -23.87
C SER A 44 -2.01 12.88 -22.74
N LEU A 45 -0.80 13.46 -22.82
CA LEU A 45 0.22 13.34 -21.76
C LEU A 45 -0.31 13.82 -20.41
N TRP A 46 -0.99 14.97 -20.39
CA TRP A 46 -1.56 15.54 -19.17
C TRP A 46 -2.62 14.63 -18.53
N GLY A 47 -3.46 13.98 -19.35
CA GLY A 47 -4.43 13.00 -18.87
C GLY A 47 -3.76 11.81 -18.21
N ARG A 48 -2.70 11.25 -18.82
CA ARG A 48 -1.92 10.15 -18.25
C ARG A 48 -1.21 10.56 -16.96
N LEU A 49 -0.63 11.76 -16.92
CA LEU A 49 0.08 12.25 -15.74
C LEU A 49 -0.87 12.44 -14.56
N LEU A 50 -1.99 13.14 -14.75
CA LEU A 50 -2.97 13.39 -13.70
C LEU A 50 -3.60 12.10 -13.18
N SER A 51 -3.94 11.17 -14.09
CA SER A 51 -4.48 9.87 -13.70
C SER A 51 -3.46 9.00 -12.95
N CYS A 52 -2.21 8.96 -13.42
CA CYS A 52 -1.13 8.28 -12.71
C CYS A 52 -0.95 8.82 -11.29
N ILE A 53 -0.90 10.15 -11.13
CA ILE A 53 -0.80 10.79 -9.81
C ILE A 53 -2.02 10.44 -8.96
N ALA A 54 -3.23 10.54 -9.49
CA ALA A 54 -4.46 10.22 -8.77
C ALA A 54 -4.47 8.77 -8.28
N VAL A 55 -4.12 7.81 -9.14
CA VAL A 55 -4.05 6.39 -8.81
C VAL A 55 -2.97 6.12 -7.75
N ALA A 56 -1.77 6.69 -7.93
CA ALA A 56 -0.69 6.54 -6.97
C ALA A 56 -1.07 7.11 -5.59
N VAL A 57 -1.63 8.32 -5.54
CA VAL A 57 -2.08 8.96 -4.30
C VAL A 57 -3.19 8.14 -3.63
N LEU A 58 -4.18 7.67 -4.39
CA LEU A 58 -5.28 6.87 -3.84
C LEU A 58 -4.78 5.56 -3.24
N VAL A 59 -3.88 4.86 -3.93
CA VAL A 59 -3.29 3.60 -3.43
C VAL A 59 -2.42 3.85 -2.19
N ILE A 60 -1.56 4.86 -2.22
CA ILE A 60 -0.72 5.23 -1.06
C ILE A 60 -1.62 5.62 0.12
N TYR A 61 -2.66 6.41 -0.11
CA TYR A 61 -3.62 6.83 0.92
C TYR A 61 -4.39 5.64 1.49
N TYR A 62 -4.88 4.73 0.64
CA TYR A 62 -5.55 3.51 1.08
C TYR A 62 -4.65 2.66 1.98
N GLN A 63 -3.40 2.46 1.57
CA GLN A 63 -2.42 1.70 2.37
C GLN A 63 -2.06 2.40 3.67
N TYR A 64 -1.91 3.73 3.63
CA TYR A 64 -1.71 4.55 4.82
C TYR A 64 -2.88 4.42 5.80
N TYR A 65 -4.11 4.50 5.30
CA TYR A 65 -5.32 4.34 6.12
C TYR A 65 -5.39 2.94 6.75
N GLN A 66 -5.17 1.89 5.97
CA GLN A 66 -5.09 0.50 6.47
C GLN A 66 -4.02 0.32 7.55
N GLY A 67 -2.84 0.93 7.35
CA GLY A 67 -1.77 0.96 8.33
C GLY A 67 -2.22 1.63 9.63
N MET A 68 -2.79 2.82 9.52
CA MET A 68 -3.25 3.62 10.66
C MET A 68 -4.34 2.90 11.47
N VAL A 69 -5.34 2.31 10.81
CA VAL A 69 -6.39 1.51 11.45
C VAL A 69 -5.77 0.31 12.18
N ARG A 70 -4.80 -0.38 11.57
CA ARG A 70 -4.13 -1.50 12.25
C ARG A 70 -3.32 -1.05 13.46
N GLY A 71 -2.59 0.06 13.34
CA GLY A 71 -1.82 0.63 14.45
C GLY A 71 -2.71 1.10 15.61
N GLU A 72 -3.89 1.65 15.32
CA GLU A 72 -4.88 2.02 16.34
C GLU A 72 -5.40 0.80 17.08
N ASN A 73 -5.75 -0.28 16.36
CA ASN A 73 -6.21 -1.52 16.96
C ASN A 73 -5.14 -2.18 17.85
N ASP A 74 -3.88 -2.23 17.39
CA ASP A 74 -2.77 -2.77 18.18
C ASP A 74 -2.49 -1.88 19.42
N ALA A 75 -2.69 -0.56 19.33
CA ALA A 75 -2.56 0.36 20.46
C ALA A 75 -3.72 0.20 21.46
N ALA A 76 -4.95 0.04 20.98
CA ALA A 76 -6.12 -0.26 21.81
C ALA A 76 -5.93 -1.59 22.56
N PHE A 77 -5.42 -2.62 21.89
CA PHE A 77 -5.10 -3.90 22.51
C PHE A 77 -4.01 -3.74 23.58
N ALA A 78 -2.98 -2.95 23.30
CA ALA A 78 -1.91 -2.66 24.25
C ALA A 78 -2.38 -1.91 25.51
N GLU A 79 -3.39 -1.02 25.40
CA GLU A 79 -4.05 -0.40 26.56
C GLU A 79 -4.77 -1.43 27.42
N ILE A 80 -5.51 -2.36 26.80
CA ILE A 80 -6.25 -3.42 27.51
C ILE A 80 -5.29 -4.38 28.22
N MET A 81 -4.17 -4.74 27.58
CA MET A 81 -3.18 -5.61 28.21
C MET A 81 -2.45 -4.91 29.36
N TYR A 82 -2.22 -3.60 29.25
CA TYR A 82 -1.64 -2.81 30.32
C TYR A 82 -2.55 -2.80 31.57
N THR A 83 -3.86 -2.57 31.40
CA THR A 83 -4.80 -2.59 32.54
C THR A 83 -4.95 -3.97 33.17
N ARG A 84 -4.87 -5.05 32.37
CA ARG A 84 -4.84 -6.43 32.90
C ARG A 84 -3.60 -6.69 33.75
N GLN A 85 -2.44 -6.21 33.31
CA GLN A 85 -1.19 -6.35 34.04
C GLN A 85 -1.22 -5.56 35.36
N GLU A 86 -1.74 -4.33 35.37
CA GLU A 86 -1.94 -3.56 36.60
C GLU A 86 -2.95 -4.23 37.55
N GLY A 87 -3.97 -4.90 37.00
CA GLY A 87 -4.93 -5.71 37.76
C GLY A 87 -4.39 -7.04 38.28
N GLY A 88 -3.06 -7.27 38.22
CA GLY A 88 -2.40 -8.47 38.75
C GLY A 88 -2.55 -9.74 37.89
N ARG A 89 -3.09 -9.65 36.66
CA ARG A 89 -3.20 -10.80 35.75
C ARG A 89 -1.93 -10.93 34.91
N SER A 90 -1.43 -12.16 34.78
CA SER A 90 -0.30 -12.47 33.90
C SER A 90 -0.67 -12.26 32.43
N VAL A 91 0.19 -11.57 31.67
CA VAL A 91 0.05 -11.39 30.23
C VAL A 91 0.90 -12.44 29.52
N GLU A 92 0.27 -13.24 28.66
CA GLU A 92 0.98 -14.25 27.88
C GLU A 92 1.97 -13.60 26.90
N LYS A 93 3.05 -14.33 26.56
CA LYS A 93 4.10 -13.83 25.65
C LYS A 93 3.54 -13.49 24.27
N ASP A 94 2.59 -14.27 23.77
CA ASP A 94 1.97 -14.07 22.45
C ASP A 94 1.05 -12.84 22.44
N ASP A 95 0.27 -12.61 23.49
CA ASP A 95 -0.52 -11.39 23.67
C ASP A 95 0.37 -10.15 23.80
N ARG A 96 1.49 -10.26 24.53
CA ARG A 96 2.47 -9.18 24.60
C ARG A 96 3.08 -8.88 23.24
N ALA A 97 3.40 -9.90 22.44
CA ALA A 97 3.95 -9.71 21.09
C ALA A 97 2.97 -9.02 20.13
N ARG A 98 1.66 -9.20 20.33
CA ARG A 98 0.61 -8.54 19.53
C ARG A 98 0.51 -7.04 19.81
N CYS A 99 0.88 -6.59 21.00
CA CYS A 99 0.79 -5.18 21.40
C CYS A 99 1.56 -4.25 20.44
N PHE A 100 1.16 -2.98 20.43
CA PHE A 100 1.74 -1.97 19.54
C PHE A 100 3.26 -1.81 19.71
N HIS A 101 3.96 -1.74 18.57
CA HIS A 101 5.34 -1.30 18.49
C HIS A 101 5.55 -0.48 17.22
N PRO A 102 6.14 0.73 17.27
CA PRO A 102 6.18 1.66 16.12
C PRO A 102 6.77 1.04 14.85
N PHE A 103 7.84 0.25 14.99
CA PHE A 103 8.51 -0.37 13.85
C PHE A 103 7.84 -1.63 13.30
N LYS A 104 6.84 -2.21 13.99
CA LYS A 104 6.19 -3.46 13.59
C LYS A 104 5.50 -3.34 12.24
N GLY A 105 4.79 -2.23 12.01
CA GLY A 105 4.12 -1.96 10.73
C GLY A 105 5.08 -1.76 9.57
N MET A 106 6.19 -1.03 9.80
CA MET A 106 7.22 -0.81 8.78
C MET A 106 7.94 -2.12 8.44
N PHE A 107 8.32 -2.91 9.45
CA PHE A 107 8.90 -4.23 9.26
C PHE A 107 7.98 -5.14 8.44
N ALA A 108 6.71 -5.25 8.82
CA ALA A 108 5.76 -6.08 8.09
C ALA A 108 5.52 -5.60 6.65
N ALA A 109 5.50 -4.28 6.41
CA ALA A 109 5.36 -3.72 5.07
C ALA A 109 6.57 -4.04 4.19
N LEU A 110 7.79 -3.82 4.70
CA LEU A 110 9.02 -4.05 3.95
C LEU A 110 9.24 -5.54 3.69
N VAL A 111 9.04 -6.41 4.69
CA VAL A 111 9.16 -7.86 4.52
C VAL A 111 8.10 -8.39 3.54
N GLY A 112 6.87 -7.87 3.62
CA GLY A 112 5.81 -8.25 2.68
C GLY A 112 6.09 -7.78 1.24
N ALA A 113 6.76 -6.63 1.07
CA ALA A 113 7.13 -6.08 -0.23
C ALA A 113 8.44 -6.64 -0.79
N ALA A 114 9.31 -7.19 0.07
CA ALA A 114 10.64 -7.67 -0.27
C ALA A 114 10.71 -8.56 -1.53
N PRO A 115 9.85 -9.57 -1.74
CA PRO A 115 9.93 -10.40 -2.95
C PRO A 115 9.66 -9.60 -4.23
N PHE A 116 8.73 -8.64 -4.20
CA PHE A 116 8.40 -7.78 -5.35
C PHE A 116 9.51 -6.79 -5.65
N VAL A 117 10.09 -6.21 -4.60
CA VAL A 117 11.20 -5.27 -4.72
C VAL A 117 12.46 -5.99 -5.22
N ALA A 118 12.76 -7.18 -4.68
CA ALA A 118 13.88 -7.99 -5.15
C ALA A 118 13.74 -8.33 -6.63
N PHE A 119 12.54 -8.74 -7.06
CA PHE A 119 12.22 -8.97 -8.47
C PHE A 119 12.45 -7.71 -9.31
N ALA A 120 11.88 -6.58 -8.89
CA ALA A 120 12.01 -5.29 -9.59
C ALA A 120 13.48 -4.85 -9.68
N VAL A 121 14.29 -5.05 -8.63
CA VAL A 121 15.73 -4.73 -8.64
C VAL A 121 16.47 -5.59 -9.65
N VAL A 122 16.22 -6.90 -9.67
CA VAL A 122 16.82 -7.80 -10.66
C VAL A 122 16.46 -7.35 -12.07
N TYR A 123 15.18 -7.07 -12.33
CA TYR A 123 14.74 -6.58 -13.64
C TYR A 123 15.36 -5.22 -14.01
N ALA A 124 15.40 -4.27 -13.09
CA ALA A 124 15.98 -2.94 -13.30
C ALA A 124 17.48 -2.98 -13.65
N VAL A 125 18.22 -3.97 -13.15
CA VAL A 125 19.64 -4.17 -13.50
C VAL A 125 19.79 -4.86 -14.86
N LEU A 126 18.87 -5.77 -15.21
CA LEU A 126 18.93 -6.55 -16.46
C LEU A 126 18.34 -5.82 -17.67
N THR A 127 17.43 -4.86 -17.44
CA THR A 127 16.71 -4.20 -18.54
C THR A 127 17.64 -3.40 -19.46
N ARG A 128 17.37 -3.50 -20.76
CA ARG A 128 18.12 -2.87 -21.85
C ARG A 128 17.16 -2.06 -22.73
N PRO A 129 17.65 -1.04 -23.45
CA PRO A 129 16.85 -0.30 -24.42
C PRO A 129 16.16 -1.26 -25.38
N ILE A 130 14.89 -1.00 -25.69
CA ILE A 130 14.16 -1.78 -26.68
C ILE A 130 14.76 -1.45 -28.05
N THR A 131 15.55 -2.38 -28.58
CA THR A 131 15.97 -2.33 -29.97
C THR A 131 14.83 -2.87 -30.83
N TYR A 132 14.34 -2.07 -31.76
CA TYR A 132 13.41 -2.56 -32.77
C TYR A 132 14.14 -3.60 -33.62
N THR A 133 13.82 -4.86 -33.40
CA THR A 133 14.10 -5.91 -34.38
C THR A 133 13.02 -5.85 -35.44
N LEU A 134 13.37 -6.15 -36.69
CA LEU A 134 12.41 -6.23 -37.79
C LEU A 134 11.29 -7.19 -37.37
N GLY A 135 10.05 -6.71 -37.47
CA GLY A 135 8.87 -7.44 -37.02
C GLY A 135 8.63 -8.68 -37.86
N VAL A 136 7.85 -9.62 -37.29
CA VAL A 136 7.41 -10.82 -38.00
C VAL A 136 6.65 -10.42 -39.26
N LEU A 137 6.98 -11.08 -40.34
CA LEU A 137 6.31 -10.92 -41.62
C LEU A 137 4.79 -11.18 -41.47
N PRO A 138 3.93 -10.30 -42.01
CA PRO A 138 2.49 -10.52 -41.97
C PRO A 138 2.11 -11.85 -42.61
N SER A 139 1.09 -12.53 -42.09
CA SER A 139 0.67 -13.85 -42.60
C SER A 139 0.33 -13.87 -44.10
N TRP A 140 -0.09 -12.74 -44.69
CA TRP A 140 -0.32 -12.64 -46.14
C TRP A 140 0.97 -12.76 -46.97
N THR A 141 2.14 -12.51 -46.39
CA THR A 141 3.44 -12.67 -47.05
C THR A 141 3.93 -14.12 -47.07
N GLU A 142 3.32 -15.02 -46.29
CA GLU A 142 3.65 -16.46 -46.32
C GLU A 142 3.45 -17.07 -47.72
N ALA A 143 2.47 -16.57 -48.49
CA ALA A 143 2.25 -16.99 -49.86
C ALA A 143 3.39 -16.56 -50.80
N LEU A 144 3.98 -15.39 -50.57
CA LEU A 144 5.12 -14.86 -51.32
C LEU A 144 6.43 -15.56 -50.92
N MET A 145 6.54 -16.05 -49.68
CA MET A 145 7.69 -16.85 -49.23
C MET A 145 7.86 -18.18 -49.99
N ARG A 146 6.77 -18.70 -50.58
CA ARG A 146 6.80 -19.91 -51.42
C ARG A 146 7.30 -19.64 -52.84
N GLN A 147 7.37 -18.37 -53.27
CA GLN A 147 7.88 -17.98 -54.57
C GLN A 147 9.39 -17.75 -54.47
N SER A 148 10.17 -18.40 -55.34
CA SER A 148 11.64 -18.35 -55.31
C SER A 148 12.23 -16.95 -55.52
N GLU A 149 11.49 -16.03 -56.15
CA GLU A 149 11.93 -14.66 -56.41
C GLU A 149 11.90 -13.76 -55.16
N PHE A 150 10.94 -14.01 -54.25
CA PHE A 150 10.72 -13.18 -53.05
C PHE A 150 11.08 -13.91 -51.76
N GLY A 151 11.13 -15.25 -51.79
CA GLY A 151 11.29 -16.10 -50.62
C GLY A 151 12.58 -15.87 -49.84
N ASP A 152 13.71 -15.67 -50.52
CA ASP A 152 14.99 -15.43 -49.85
C ASP A 152 15.07 -14.04 -49.20
N ALA A 153 14.50 -13.02 -49.85
CA ALA A 153 14.43 -11.68 -49.30
C ALA A 153 13.45 -11.59 -48.11
N LEU A 154 12.31 -12.30 -48.18
CA LEU A 154 11.33 -12.37 -47.11
C LEU A 154 11.84 -13.18 -45.91
N ARG A 155 12.50 -14.31 -46.14
CA ARG A 155 13.11 -15.10 -45.05
C ARG A 155 14.12 -14.32 -44.21
N TYR A 156 14.80 -13.32 -44.80
CA TYR A 156 15.66 -12.41 -44.04
C TYR A 156 14.89 -11.59 -42.98
N TYR A 157 13.60 -11.33 -43.20
CA TYR A 157 12.69 -10.65 -42.29
C TYR A 157 11.86 -11.61 -41.42
N GLU A 158 11.99 -12.92 -41.60
CA GLU A 158 11.32 -13.95 -40.79
C GLU A 158 12.02 -14.08 -39.43
N ASN A 159 11.98 -13.02 -38.63
CA ASN A 159 12.43 -13.09 -37.25
C ASN A 159 11.26 -13.58 -36.40
N VAL A 160 11.16 -14.90 -36.23
CA VAL A 160 10.24 -15.50 -35.25
C VAL A 160 10.80 -15.21 -33.86
N GLY A 161 10.56 -13.99 -33.38
CA GLY A 161 10.90 -13.59 -32.02
C GLY A 161 10.09 -14.43 -31.03
N SER A 162 10.66 -15.54 -30.55
CA SER A 162 10.09 -16.28 -29.43
C SER A 162 10.09 -15.39 -28.19
N MET A 163 8.97 -15.34 -27.45
CA MET A 163 8.87 -14.60 -26.19
C MET A 163 9.98 -15.07 -25.24
N GLY A 164 10.96 -14.20 -25.02
CA GLY A 164 12.13 -14.51 -24.21
C GLY A 164 11.82 -14.38 -22.72
N VAL A 165 12.72 -14.88 -21.88
CA VAL A 165 12.63 -14.71 -20.41
C VAL A 165 12.55 -13.22 -20.05
N MET A 166 13.26 -12.35 -20.77
CA MET A 166 13.21 -10.90 -20.54
C MET A 166 11.84 -10.29 -20.84
N ASP A 167 11.11 -10.80 -21.82
CA ASP A 167 9.76 -10.32 -22.15
C ASP A 167 8.78 -10.68 -21.04
N ILE A 168 8.90 -11.89 -20.48
CA ILE A 168 8.11 -12.31 -19.31
C ILE A 168 8.41 -11.41 -18.11
N LEU A 169 9.69 -11.20 -17.80
CA LEU A 169 10.09 -10.35 -16.68
C LEU A 169 9.58 -8.92 -16.84
N ARG A 170 9.66 -8.38 -18.06
CA ARG A 170 9.14 -7.05 -18.41
C ARG A 170 7.63 -6.95 -18.19
N VAL A 171 6.86 -7.94 -18.63
CA VAL A 171 5.40 -7.94 -18.46
C VAL A 171 5.05 -7.93 -16.98
N ILE A 172 5.73 -8.74 -16.17
CA ILE A 172 5.51 -8.77 -14.71
C ILE A 172 5.90 -7.45 -14.06
N ASP A 173 7.07 -6.89 -14.38
CA ASP A 173 7.52 -5.59 -13.83
C ASP A 173 6.55 -4.47 -14.21
N ARG A 174 6.22 -4.35 -15.49
CA ARG A 174 5.28 -3.34 -15.99
C ARG A 174 3.90 -3.51 -15.38
N ALA A 175 3.44 -4.74 -15.10
CA ALA A 175 2.18 -4.94 -14.39
C ALA A 175 2.19 -4.29 -12.99
N MET A 176 3.32 -4.34 -12.28
CA MET A 176 3.48 -3.74 -10.96
C MET A 176 3.60 -2.21 -10.98
N ILE A 177 3.87 -1.60 -12.13
CA ILE A 177 4.11 -0.15 -12.24
C ILE A 177 3.36 0.50 -13.42
N LEU A 178 2.30 -0.14 -13.93
CA LEU A 178 1.66 0.22 -15.20
C LEU A 178 1.23 1.69 -15.30
N PRO A 179 0.62 2.31 -14.25
CA PRO A 179 0.26 3.73 -14.31
C PRO A 179 1.46 4.64 -14.58
N PHE A 180 2.63 4.31 -14.03
CA PHE A 180 3.86 5.05 -14.24
C PHE A 180 4.40 4.80 -15.66
N VAL A 181 4.47 3.54 -16.09
CA VAL A 181 4.96 3.16 -17.43
C VAL A 181 4.16 3.86 -18.53
N ASN A 182 2.85 4.01 -18.37
CA ASN A 182 2.01 4.71 -19.34
C ASN A 182 2.43 6.17 -19.58
N VAL A 183 2.91 6.86 -18.54
CA VAL A 183 3.38 8.25 -18.63
C VAL A 183 4.74 8.29 -19.33
N PHE A 184 5.69 7.48 -18.86
CA PHE A 184 7.06 7.49 -19.39
C PHE A 184 7.15 6.92 -20.82
N SER A 185 6.30 5.95 -21.17
CA SER A 185 6.26 5.40 -22.54
C SER A 185 5.68 6.39 -23.55
N TYR A 186 4.92 7.39 -23.10
CA TYR A 186 4.43 8.45 -23.98
C TYR A 186 5.54 9.40 -24.42
N THR A 187 6.57 9.62 -23.58
CA THR A 187 7.62 10.61 -23.84
C THR A 187 8.79 10.06 -24.64
N GLY A 188 8.93 8.74 -24.73
CA GLY A 188 9.90 8.07 -25.60
C GLY A 188 10.54 6.83 -24.98
N ASN A 189 11.34 6.12 -25.76
CA ASN A 189 11.93 4.84 -25.35
C ASN A 189 12.94 4.98 -24.20
N ASP A 190 13.72 6.06 -24.17
CA ASP A 190 14.67 6.31 -23.08
C ASP A 190 13.95 6.58 -21.75
N ALA A 191 12.82 7.29 -21.81
CA ALA A 191 11.99 7.53 -20.63
C ALA A 191 11.32 6.24 -20.16
N ALA A 192 10.84 5.39 -21.06
CA ALA A 192 10.33 4.06 -20.71
C ALA A 192 11.40 3.20 -20.01
N LEU A 193 12.65 3.24 -20.50
CA LEU A 193 13.77 2.55 -19.85
C LEU A 193 14.06 3.11 -18.46
N LEU A 194 13.98 4.44 -18.27
CA LEU A 194 14.09 5.05 -16.94
C LEU A 194 13.00 4.57 -16.00
N ALA A 195 11.75 4.45 -16.47
CA ALA A 195 10.65 3.93 -15.64
C ALA A 195 10.91 2.49 -15.17
N GLU A 196 11.43 1.64 -16.07
CA GLU A 196 11.81 0.27 -15.74
C GLU A 196 12.97 0.21 -14.75
N ARG A 197 13.95 1.12 -14.84
CA ARG A 197 15.04 1.21 -13.86
C ARG A 197 14.58 1.74 -12.50
N LEU A 198 13.56 2.60 -12.49
CA LEU A 198 12.96 3.16 -11.28
C LEU A 198 11.85 2.27 -10.70
N SER A 199 11.54 1.13 -11.33
CA SER A 199 10.48 0.23 -10.88
C SER A 199 10.60 -0.19 -9.40
N PRO A 200 11.81 -0.44 -8.82
CA PRO A 200 11.93 -0.78 -7.41
C PRO A 200 11.39 0.31 -6.48
N LEU A 201 11.57 1.58 -6.86
CA LEU A 201 11.10 2.72 -6.07
C LEU A 201 9.59 2.86 -6.17
N PHE A 202 9.01 2.70 -7.36
CA PHE A 202 7.57 2.76 -7.55
C PHE A 202 6.84 1.64 -6.79
N VAL A 203 7.40 0.43 -6.79
CA VAL A 203 6.87 -0.71 -6.02
C VAL A 203 6.90 -0.45 -4.51
N LEU A 204 7.88 0.32 -4.00
CA LEU A 204 8.00 0.66 -2.59
C LEU A 204 7.01 1.72 -2.08
N LEU A 205 6.43 2.54 -2.96
CA LEU A 205 5.57 3.66 -2.56
C LEU A 205 4.37 3.21 -1.69
N ALA A 206 3.65 2.19 -2.14
CA ALA A 206 2.46 1.69 -1.46
C ALA A 206 2.77 1.03 -0.09
N PRO A 207 3.77 0.14 0.05
CA PRO A 207 4.25 -0.38 1.34
C PRO A 207 4.67 0.70 2.33
N LEU A 208 5.39 1.72 1.86
CA LEU A 208 5.84 2.82 2.73
C LEU A 208 4.66 3.61 3.29
N GLY A 209 3.61 3.83 2.47
CA GLY A 209 2.34 4.39 2.93
C GLY A 209 1.78 3.62 4.13
N TYR A 210 1.72 2.29 4.05
CA TYR A 210 1.27 1.45 5.16
C TYR A 210 2.15 1.58 6.41
N GLY A 211 3.48 1.47 6.25
CA GLY A 211 4.42 1.56 7.37
C GLY A 211 4.30 2.88 8.12
N LEU A 212 4.22 4.00 7.38
CA LEU A 212 4.00 5.33 7.94
C LEU A 212 2.64 5.42 8.62
N GLY A 213 1.58 4.96 7.96
CA GLY A 213 0.22 4.93 8.52
C GLY A 213 0.17 4.22 9.87
N TYR A 214 0.80 3.05 9.98
CA TYR A 214 0.83 2.27 11.22
C TYR A 214 1.39 3.05 12.41
N THR A 215 2.47 3.81 12.21
CA THR A 215 3.04 4.64 13.30
C THR A 215 2.08 5.72 13.79
N GLN A 216 1.22 6.24 12.90
CA GLN A 216 0.23 7.26 13.22
C GLN A 216 -0.99 6.69 13.94
N GLY A 217 -1.23 5.37 13.88
CA GLY A 217 -2.31 4.69 14.58
C GLY A 217 -2.33 4.96 16.09
N ARG A 218 -1.16 5.10 16.72
CA ARG A 218 -1.07 5.51 18.14
C ARG A 218 -1.61 6.91 18.39
N LYS A 219 -1.31 7.87 17.50
CA LYS A 219 -1.83 9.24 17.63
C LYS A 219 -3.35 9.26 17.41
N LEU A 220 -3.85 8.44 16.48
CA LEU A 220 -5.29 8.27 16.28
C LEU A 220 -5.96 7.74 17.56
N ARG A 221 -5.35 6.74 18.20
CA ARG A 221 -5.83 6.20 19.48
C ARG A 221 -5.86 7.25 20.59
N ASP A 222 -4.81 8.04 20.73
CA ASP A 222 -4.74 9.13 21.71
C ASP A 222 -5.83 10.20 21.47
N LYS A 223 -6.14 10.51 20.20
CA LYS A 223 -7.25 11.41 19.83
C LYS A 223 -8.60 10.82 20.25
N ILE A 224 -8.84 9.53 19.97
CA ILE A 224 -10.08 8.83 20.37
C ILE A 224 -10.26 8.87 21.90
N ASN A 225 -9.21 8.51 22.65
CA ASN A 225 -9.23 8.57 24.12
C ASN A 225 -9.54 9.98 24.65
N THR A 226 -9.00 11.00 24.00
CA THR A 226 -9.26 12.41 24.35
C THR A 226 -10.71 12.77 24.08
N GLY A 227 -11.25 12.36 22.93
CA GLY A 227 -12.66 12.54 22.58
C GLY A 227 -13.60 11.91 23.60
N ILE A 228 -13.32 10.66 24.00
CA ILE A 228 -14.10 9.93 25.03
C ILE A 228 -14.11 10.71 26.34
N LYS A 229 -12.93 11.12 26.85
CA LYS A 229 -12.85 11.88 28.10
C LYS A 229 -13.61 13.20 28.05
N MET A 230 -13.48 13.95 26.94
CA MET A 230 -14.22 15.21 26.77
C MET A 230 -15.74 14.98 26.77
N GLY A 231 -16.21 13.89 26.17
CA GLY A 231 -17.60 13.46 26.21
C GLY A 231 -18.06 13.16 27.64
N ASP A 232 -17.29 12.38 28.39
CA ASP A 232 -17.58 12.02 29.77
C ASP A 232 -17.60 13.24 30.70
N ASP A 233 -16.63 14.15 30.55
CA ASP A 233 -16.56 15.38 31.35
C ASP A 233 -17.74 16.31 31.03
N ARG A 234 -18.17 16.39 29.76
CA ARG A 234 -19.36 17.14 29.36
C ARG A 234 -20.63 16.51 29.94
N LYS A 235 -20.75 15.18 29.95
CA LYS A 235 -21.86 14.45 30.58
C LYS A 235 -21.90 14.69 32.09
N LYS A 236 -20.78 14.54 32.80
CA LYS A 236 -20.66 14.83 34.24
C LYS A 236 -21.02 16.27 34.58
N ARG A 237 -20.61 17.25 33.75
CA ARG A 237 -20.99 18.66 33.93
C ARG A 237 -22.51 18.87 33.79
N ARG A 238 -23.15 18.22 32.81
CA ARG A 238 -24.61 18.27 32.62
C ARG A 238 -25.34 17.65 33.80
N GLU A 239 -24.91 16.48 34.27
CA GLU A 239 -25.48 15.81 35.44
C GLU A 239 -25.32 16.64 36.73
N ARG A 240 -24.16 17.26 36.95
CA ARG A 240 -23.93 18.18 38.08
C ARG A 240 -24.85 19.39 38.03
N LYS A 241 -25.06 19.99 36.85
CA LYS A 241 -26.00 21.12 36.68
C LYS A 241 -27.44 20.68 36.96
N ALA A 242 -27.87 19.56 36.40
CA ALA A 242 -29.21 19.00 36.64
C ALA A 242 -29.45 18.65 38.11
N ARG A 243 -28.45 18.07 38.79
CA ARG A 243 -28.54 17.76 40.24
C ARG A 243 -28.66 19.02 41.09
N LYS A 244 -27.89 20.07 40.78
CA LYS A 244 -28.02 21.38 41.45
C LYS A 244 -29.38 22.03 41.20
N GLN A 245 -29.93 21.91 40.00
CA GLN A 245 -31.25 22.44 39.66
C GLN A 245 -32.38 21.71 40.40
N ARG A 246 -32.31 20.36 40.49
CA ARG A 246 -33.23 19.54 41.28
C ARG A 246 -33.15 19.80 42.79
N GLN A 247 -31.96 20.16 43.30
CA GLN A 247 -31.79 20.55 44.71
C GLN A 247 -32.39 21.94 44.98
N ARG A 248 -32.24 22.90 44.05
CA ARG A 248 -32.85 24.23 44.18
C ARG A 248 -34.37 24.19 44.14
N SER A 249 -34.97 23.34 43.31
CA SER A 249 -36.44 23.18 43.22
C SER A 249 -37.06 22.41 44.40
N LYS A 250 -36.25 21.80 45.27
CA LYS A 250 -36.70 21.06 46.48
C LYS A 250 -36.43 21.82 47.78
N SER A 251 -35.92 23.05 47.71
CA SER A 251 -35.78 23.88 48.90
C SER A 251 -37.19 24.31 49.32
N PRO A 252 -37.68 23.93 50.52
CA PRO A 252 -39.02 24.33 50.94
C PRO A 252 -39.05 25.85 51.03
N GLU A 253 -39.99 26.47 50.34
CA GLU A 253 -40.44 27.81 50.67
C GLU A 253 -40.69 27.82 52.17
N ARG A 254 -39.91 28.62 52.90
CA ARG A 254 -40.20 28.92 54.29
C ARG A 254 -41.56 29.59 54.28
N LEU A 255 -42.58 28.86 54.74
CA LEU A 255 -43.89 29.37 55.09
C LEU A 255 -43.66 30.57 56.03
N ILE A 256 -43.98 31.76 55.54
CA ILE A 256 -44.23 32.97 56.33
C ILE A 256 -45.72 32.99 56.61
#